data_AF-A0A3P7T5A5-F1
#
_entry.id   AF-A0A3P7T5A5-F1
#
_cell.length_a   1.000
_cell.length_b   1.000
_cell.length_c   1.000
_cell.angle_alpha   90.00
_cell.angle_beta   90.00
_cell.angle_gamma   90.00
#
_symmetry.space_group_name_H-M   'P 1'
#
loop_
_entity.id
_entity.type
_entity.pdbx_description
1 polymer ?
#
loop_
_entity_poly.entity_id
_entity_poly.type
_entity_poly.pdbx_seq_one_letter_code
_entity_poly.pdbx_strand_id
1 'polypeptide(L)'
;MFDASNSNKLCNLRCAERLFLVAAYEIIDCSWNKRQLFDKLFSLCDRNSLLNSTCETAFNCLLSYGEPIQNRTFRVSLKATGKWRRKIDIEKLSTSIARHIKQMSGFNSSVHFTAIEICIHVSEKCIFIGIPITRERLSKRHYLLNNSL
;
A
#
# COMPACT_ATOMS: atom_id res chain seq x y z
N MET A 1 -24.00 -1.96 1.44
CA MET A 1 -22.68 -2.00 0.77
C MET A 1 -21.90 -0.77 1.23
N PHE A 2 -20.69 -0.94 1.79
CA PHE A 2 -19.87 0.18 2.26
C PHE A 2 -19.26 0.87 1.04
N ASP A 3 -19.52 2.18 0.90
CA ASP A 3 -18.98 2.97 -0.20
C ASP A 3 -17.81 3.79 0.32
N ALA A 4 -16.60 3.34 -0.02
CA ALA A 4 -15.35 3.96 0.42
C ALA A 4 -15.06 5.29 -0.28
N SER A 5 -15.84 5.66 -1.32
CA SER A 5 -15.74 6.97 -1.98
C SER A 5 -16.38 8.09 -1.15
N ASN A 6 -17.26 7.75 -0.20
CA ASN A 6 -17.92 8.73 0.65
C ASN A 6 -17.15 8.89 1.97
N SER A 7 -16.39 9.98 2.09
CA SER A 7 -15.59 10.31 3.27
C SER A 7 -16.41 10.34 4.58
N ASN A 8 -17.67 10.74 4.52
CA ASN A 8 -18.55 10.75 5.70
C ASN A 8 -18.87 9.35 6.22
N LYS A 9 -18.88 8.33 5.34
CA LYS A 9 -19.06 6.93 5.75
C LYS A 9 -17.78 6.34 6.36
N LEU A 10 -16.59 6.81 5.96
CA LEU A 10 -15.31 6.39 6.56
C LEU A 10 -15.25 6.73 8.05
N CYS A 11 -15.77 7.89 8.46
CA CYS A 11 -15.83 8.33 9.86
C CYS A 11 -16.69 7.41 10.77
N ASN A 12 -17.61 6.64 10.20
CA ASN A 12 -18.43 5.70 10.95
C ASN A 12 -17.66 4.44 11.37
N LEU A 13 -16.50 4.16 10.75
CA LEU A 13 -15.63 3.08 11.16
C LEU A 13 -14.83 3.49 12.40
N ARG A 14 -15.28 3.03 13.56
CA ARG A 14 -14.67 3.37 14.87
C ARG A 14 -13.49 2.49 15.24
N CYS A 15 -13.46 1.26 14.75
CA CYS A 15 -12.46 0.24 15.14
C CYS A 15 -11.46 -0.12 14.03
N ALA A 16 -11.55 0.54 12.86
CA ALA A 16 -10.61 0.33 11.77
C ALA A 16 -9.57 1.44 11.75
N GLU A 17 -8.28 1.09 11.63
CA GLU A 17 -7.19 2.08 11.59
C GLU A 17 -6.96 2.60 10.17
N ARG A 18 -7.06 1.73 9.16
CA ARG A 18 -6.86 2.02 7.73
C ARG A 18 -7.74 1.12 6.87
N LEU A 19 -8.18 1.62 5.73
CA LEU A 19 -8.84 0.87 4.67
C LEU A 19 -7.93 0.81 3.45
N PHE A 20 -7.96 -0.31 2.73
CA PHE A 20 -7.07 -0.56 1.60
C PHE A 20 -7.84 -0.89 0.33
N LEU A 21 -7.40 -0.32 -0.79
CA LEU A 21 -7.63 -0.88 -2.11
C LEU A 21 -6.67 -2.06 -2.27
N VAL A 22 -7.21 -3.27 -2.36
CA VAL A 22 -6.40 -4.50 -2.42
C VAL A 22 -5.99 -4.74 -3.87
N ALA A 23 -4.69 -4.73 -4.13
CA ALA A 23 -4.13 -5.05 -5.43
C ALA A 23 -3.83 -6.55 -5.57
N ALA A 24 -3.37 -7.18 -4.49
CA ALA A 24 -3.10 -8.62 -4.46
C ALA A 24 -3.27 -9.20 -3.05
N TYR A 25 -3.80 -10.42 -2.98
CA TYR A 25 -3.79 -11.25 -1.79
C TYR A 25 -3.55 -12.69 -2.21
N GLU A 26 -2.44 -13.27 -1.76
CA GLU A 26 -2.00 -14.60 -2.16
C GLU A 26 -1.67 -15.42 -0.92
N ILE A 27 -2.20 -16.63 -0.85
CA ILE A 27 -1.84 -17.60 0.19
C ILE A 27 -0.55 -18.27 -0.25
N ILE A 28 0.44 -18.32 0.64
CA ILE A 28 1.75 -18.92 0.36
C ILE A 28 2.05 -20.02 1.36
N ASP A 29 2.88 -20.96 0.95
CA ASP A 29 3.31 -22.06 1.80
C ASP A 29 4.47 -21.62 2.72
N CYS A 30 4.38 -22.03 3.98
CA CYS A 30 5.42 -21.90 4.98
C CYS A 30 6.72 -22.62 4.62
N SER A 31 6.71 -23.52 3.64
CA SER A 31 7.90 -24.20 3.10
C SER A 31 8.74 -23.31 2.17
N TRP A 32 8.20 -22.19 1.67
CA TRP A 32 8.86 -21.39 0.65
C TRP A 32 10.23 -20.88 1.09
N ASN A 33 11.17 -20.91 0.14
CA ASN A 33 12.47 -20.28 0.28
C ASN A 33 12.42 -18.80 -0.13
N LYS A 34 13.51 -18.07 0.13
CA LYS A 34 13.59 -16.62 -0.12
C LYS A 34 13.43 -16.26 -1.60
N ARG A 35 13.96 -17.11 -2.50
CA ARG A 35 13.89 -16.89 -3.94
C ARG A 35 12.46 -17.00 -4.45
N GLN A 36 11.75 -18.08 -4.10
CA GLN A 36 10.35 -18.28 -4.47
C GLN A 36 9.46 -17.13 -4.01
N LEU A 37 9.67 -16.65 -2.78
CA LEU A 37 8.95 -15.49 -2.26
C LEU A 37 9.23 -14.23 -3.11
N PHE A 38 10.49 -13.96 -3.43
CA PHE A 38 10.87 -12.77 -4.18
C PHE A 38 10.33 -12.84 -5.61
N ASP A 39 10.50 -13.98 -6.29
CA ASP A 39 9.97 -14.20 -7.63
C ASP A 39 8.45 -13.95 -7.67
N LYS A 40 7.71 -14.48 -6.68
CA LYS A 40 6.27 -14.21 -6.56
C LYS A 40 5.98 -12.74 -6.28
N LEU A 41 6.69 -12.07 -5.36
CA LEU A 41 6.50 -10.64 -5.07
C LEU A 41 6.70 -9.76 -6.30
N PHE A 42 7.76 -10.01 -7.07
CA PHE A 42 8.02 -9.26 -8.30
C PHE A 42 6.96 -9.55 -9.36
N SER A 43 6.51 -10.80 -9.51
CA SER A 43 5.40 -11.14 -10.44
C SER A 43 4.10 -10.40 -10.10
N LEU A 44 3.81 -10.18 -8.81
CA LEU A 44 2.64 -9.42 -8.36
C LEU A 44 2.79 -7.90 -8.58
N CYS A 45 4.00 -7.43 -8.88
CA CYS A 45 4.31 -6.03 -9.17
C CYS A 45 4.60 -5.80 -10.67
N ASP A 46 4.43 -6.82 -11.51
CA ASP A 46 4.67 -6.70 -12.95
C ASP A 46 3.61 -5.88 -13.68
N ARG A 47 3.91 -5.51 -14.92
CA ARG A 47 3.08 -4.61 -15.74
C ARG A 47 1.64 -5.09 -15.93
N ASN A 48 1.43 -6.41 -15.96
CA ASN A 48 0.12 -7.05 -16.14
C ASN A 48 -0.63 -7.28 -14.81
N SER A 49 -0.06 -6.89 -13.68
CA SER A 49 -0.71 -7.05 -12.38
C SER A 49 -1.82 -6.01 -12.17
N LEU A 50 -2.77 -6.35 -11.30
CA LEU A 50 -3.81 -5.43 -10.81
C LEU A 50 -3.23 -4.22 -10.06
N LEU A 51 -1.92 -4.22 -9.74
CA LEU A 51 -1.29 -3.14 -9.00
C LEU A 51 -1.37 -1.80 -9.74
N ASN A 52 -1.13 -1.79 -11.05
CA ASN A 52 -1.13 -0.56 -11.84
C ASN A 52 -2.52 0.07 -11.90
N SER A 53 -3.56 -0.72 -12.18
CA SER A 53 -4.95 -0.23 -12.18
C SER A 53 -5.42 0.20 -10.80
N THR A 54 -4.97 -0.48 -9.74
CA THR A 54 -5.26 -0.09 -8.36
C THR A 54 -4.56 1.22 -8.01
N CYS A 55 -3.31 1.43 -8.46
CA CYS A 55 -2.60 2.70 -8.29
C CYS A 55 -3.29 3.84 -9.03
N GLU A 56 -3.70 3.64 -10.29
CA GLU A 56 -4.45 4.63 -11.06
C GLU A 56 -5.77 5.00 -10.37
N THR A 57 -6.49 4.00 -9.86
CA THR A 57 -7.72 4.20 -9.08
C THR A 57 -7.43 5.02 -7.81
N ALA A 58 -6.36 4.70 -7.08
CA ALA A 58 -5.94 5.45 -5.90
C ALA A 58 -5.59 6.90 -6.23
N PHE A 59 -4.83 7.14 -7.31
CA PHE A 59 -4.53 8.49 -7.77
C PHE A 59 -5.81 9.25 -8.14
N ASN A 60 -6.73 8.64 -8.90
CA ASN A 60 -7.99 9.28 -9.27
C ASN A 60 -8.88 9.60 -8.06
N CYS A 61 -8.90 8.74 -7.04
CA CYS A 61 -9.58 9.05 -5.79
C CYS A 61 -8.98 10.29 -5.12
N LEU A 62 -7.65 10.46 -5.10
CA LEU A 62 -7.01 11.67 -4.55
C LEU A 62 -7.38 12.94 -5.34
N LEU A 63 -7.53 12.85 -6.67
CA LEU A 63 -7.94 13.98 -7.50
C LEU A 63 -9.35 14.47 -7.18
N SER A 64 -10.24 13.55 -6.82
CA SER A 64 -11.62 13.88 -6.41
C SER A 64 -11.67 14.70 -5.12
N TYR A 65 -10.60 14.67 -4.31
CA TYR A 65 -10.44 15.47 -3.09
C TYR A 65 -9.72 16.82 -3.32
N GLY A 66 -9.42 17.19 -4.57
CA GLY A 66 -8.86 18.51 -4.91
C GLY A 66 -7.35 18.66 -4.74
N GLU A 67 -6.59 17.56 -4.59
CA GLU A 67 -5.12 17.65 -4.56
C GLU A 67 -4.52 17.81 -5.98
N PRO A 68 -3.56 18.72 -6.19
CA PRO A 68 -2.96 18.95 -7.51
C PRO A 68 -2.16 17.73 -8.02
N ILE A 69 -2.40 17.37 -9.28
CA ILE A 69 -1.88 16.18 -10.02
C ILE A 69 -0.34 16.17 -10.18
N GLN A 70 0.37 17.19 -9.72
CA GLN A 70 1.70 17.50 -10.29
C GLN A 70 2.78 16.46 -10.02
N ASN A 71 2.55 15.45 -9.19
CA ASN A 71 3.48 14.34 -9.06
C ASN A 71 2.78 13.04 -8.67
N ARG A 72 2.56 12.13 -9.64
CA ARG A 72 2.17 10.71 -9.46
C ARG A 72 3.26 9.96 -8.70
N THR A 73 3.43 10.33 -7.45
CA THR A 73 4.50 9.90 -6.57
C THR A 73 4.01 8.84 -5.62
N PHE A 74 4.79 7.79 -5.47
CA PHE A 74 4.49 6.70 -4.56
C PHE A 74 5.70 6.35 -3.70
N ARG A 75 5.41 5.74 -2.55
CA ARG A 75 6.40 4.98 -1.76
C ARG A 75 5.94 3.55 -1.58
N VAL A 76 6.88 2.65 -1.34
CA VAL A 76 6.59 1.26 -0.97
C VAL A 76 6.92 1.07 0.51
N SER A 77 5.90 0.67 1.27
CA SER A 77 6.03 0.31 2.68
C SER A 77 5.93 -1.20 2.81
N LEU A 78 7.05 -1.85 3.10
CA LEU A 78 7.11 -3.30 3.27
C LEU A 78 7.12 -3.66 4.76
N LYS A 79 6.28 -4.60 5.15
CA LYS A 79 6.29 -5.21 6.49
C LYS A 79 6.39 -6.72 6.36
N ALA A 80 7.35 -7.32 7.07
CA ALA A 80 7.50 -8.76 7.15
C ALA A 80 7.20 -9.27 8.57
N THR A 81 6.53 -10.41 8.66
CA THR A 81 6.20 -11.11 9.93
C THR A 81 6.64 -12.57 9.89
N GLY A 82 6.63 -13.26 11.03
CA GLY A 82 7.08 -14.66 11.15
C GLY A 82 8.56 -14.85 10.76
N LYS A 83 8.89 -15.99 10.13
CA LYS A 83 10.25 -16.29 9.64
C LYS A 83 10.83 -15.21 8.72
N TRP A 84 9.99 -14.49 7.98
CA TRP A 84 10.44 -13.52 6.99
C TRP A 84 11.04 -12.27 7.59
N ARG A 85 10.56 -11.86 8.78
CA ARG A 85 11.11 -10.69 9.51
C ARG A 85 12.62 -10.79 9.73
N ARG A 86 13.15 -12.00 9.92
CA ARG A 86 14.59 -12.24 10.14
C ARG A 86 15.36 -12.53 8.85
N LYS A 87 14.67 -12.92 7.77
CA LYS A 87 15.29 -13.38 6.51
C LYS A 87 15.35 -12.32 5.41
N ILE A 88 14.60 -11.23 5.58
CA ILE A 88 14.43 -10.18 4.58
C ILE A 88 14.99 -8.87 5.12
N ASP A 89 15.88 -8.27 4.34
CA ASP A 89 16.26 -6.88 4.50
C ASP A 89 15.11 -6.02 3.92
N ILE A 90 14.29 -5.46 4.82
CA ILE A 90 13.04 -4.78 4.46
C ILE A 90 13.32 -3.53 3.64
N GLU A 91 14.34 -2.76 3.99
CA GLU A 91 14.69 -1.51 3.32
C GLU A 91 15.22 -1.75 1.91
N LYS A 92 16.11 -2.75 1.75
CA LYS A 92 16.61 -3.11 0.41
C LYS A 92 15.49 -3.69 -0.46
N LEU A 93 14.62 -4.52 0.09
CA LEU A 93 13.54 -5.12 -0.68
C LEU A 93 12.49 -4.08 -1.07
N SER A 94 12.07 -3.19 -0.16
CA SER A 94 11.11 -2.13 -0.48
C SER A 94 11.65 -1.18 -1.55
N THR A 95 12.93 -0.82 -1.48
CA THR A 95 13.60 0.01 -2.49
C THR A 95 13.67 -0.69 -3.85
N SER A 96 13.96 -1.99 -3.85
CA SER A 96 14.02 -2.78 -5.09
C SER A 96 12.65 -2.92 -5.74
N ILE A 97 11.60 -3.18 -4.95
CA ILE A 97 10.22 -3.23 -5.44
C ILE A 97 9.78 -1.86 -5.94
N ALA A 98 10.10 -0.77 -5.24
CA ALA A 98 9.78 0.58 -5.68
C ALA A 98 10.44 0.91 -7.03
N ARG A 99 11.69 0.51 -7.22
CA ARG A 99 12.39 0.68 -8.50
C ARG A 99 11.72 -0.14 -9.61
N HIS A 100 11.34 -1.38 -9.33
CA HIS A 100 10.64 -2.25 -10.28
C HIS A 100 9.29 -1.65 -10.71
N ILE A 101 8.46 -1.25 -9.75
CA ILE A 101 7.17 -0.62 -10.02
C ILE A 101 7.36 0.66 -10.85
N LYS A 102 8.33 1.51 -10.51
CA LYS A 102 8.65 2.73 -11.27
C LYS A 102 8.96 2.41 -12.73
N GLN A 103 9.79 1.38 -12.98
CA GLN A 103 10.14 0.96 -14.34
C GLN A 103 8.92 0.45 -15.13
N MET A 104 7.98 -0.23 -14.47
CA MET A 104 6.83 -0.86 -15.14
C MET A 104 5.63 0.09 -15.34
N SER A 105 5.46 1.07 -14.46
CA SER A 105 4.26 1.92 -14.38
C SER A 105 4.45 3.35 -14.89
N GLY A 106 5.69 3.84 -14.95
CA GLY A 106 5.96 5.25 -15.24
C GLY A 106 5.65 6.21 -14.07
N PHE A 107 5.25 5.69 -12.89
CA PHE A 107 5.08 6.49 -11.69
C PHE A 107 6.42 6.87 -11.05
N ASN A 108 6.47 7.98 -10.32
CA ASN A 108 7.68 8.42 -9.64
C ASN A 108 7.77 7.83 -8.23
N SER A 109 8.87 7.15 -7.90
CA SER A 109 9.15 6.79 -6.51
C SER A 109 9.77 7.98 -5.77
N SER A 110 9.23 8.30 -4.59
CA SER A 110 9.73 9.37 -3.71
C SER A 110 9.55 8.94 -2.27
N VAL A 111 10.42 9.38 -1.36
CA VAL A 111 10.29 9.08 0.08
C VAL A 111 9.73 10.29 0.84
N HIS A 112 10.05 11.50 0.39
CA HIS A 112 9.71 12.75 1.08
C HIS A 112 8.33 13.30 0.68
N PHE A 113 8.00 13.21 -0.61
CA PHE A 113 6.74 13.73 -1.15
C PHE A 113 6.05 12.60 -1.92
N THR A 114 5.08 11.96 -1.26
CA THR A 114 4.35 10.80 -1.79
C THR A 114 2.86 11.07 -1.76
N ALA A 115 2.23 11.00 -2.92
CA ALA A 115 0.78 11.04 -3.04
C ALA A 115 0.13 9.73 -2.55
N ILE A 116 0.69 8.58 -2.94
CA ILE A 116 0.20 7.26 -2.51
C ILE A 116 1.26 6.42 -1.78
N GLU A 117 0.80 5.52 -0.92
CA GLU A 117 1.63 4.52 -0.24
C GLU A 117 1.22 3.12 -0.72
N ILE A 118 2.13 2.34 -1.29
CA ILE A 118 1.89 0.93 -1.62
C ILE A 118 2.36 0.10 -0.43
N CYS A 119 1.42 -0.46 0.32
CA CYS A 119 1.69 -1.30 1.48
C CYS A 119 1.79 -2.77 1.07
N ILE A 120 2.94 -3.38 1.36
CA ILE A 120 3.19 -4.79 1.13
C ILE A 120 3.38 -5.45 2.50
N HIS A 121 2.56 -6.46 2.80
CA HIS A 121 2.70 -7.27 3.99
C HIS A 121 3.01 -8.73 3.60
N VAL A 122 4.11 -9.24 4.13
CA VAL A 122 4.53 -10.62 3.91
C VAL A 122 4.52 -11.36 5.24
N SER A 123 3.79 -12.46 5.29
CA SER A 123 3.74 -13.38 6.43
C SER A 123 4.12 -14.79 5.98
N GLU A 124 4.13 -15.75 6.91
CA GLU A 124 4.39 -17.16 6.57
C GLU A 124 3.26 -17.81 5.77
N LYS A 125 2.07 -17.19 5.77
CA LYS A 125 0.85 -17.76 5.20
C LYS A 125 0.33 -16.96 4.01
N CYS A 126 0.71 -15.70 3.89
CA CYS A 126 0.20 -14.85 2.82
C CYS A 126 1.12 -13.68 2.44
N ILE A 127 0.92 -13.22 1.22
CA ILE A 127 1.37 -11.93 0.71
C ILE A 127 0.13 -11.06 0.52
N PHE A 128 0.19 -9.84 1.01
CA PHE A 128 -0.83 -8.82 0.81
C PHE A 128 -0.19 -7.57 0.19
N ILE A 129 -0.82 -7.02 -0.84
CA ILE A 129 -0.45 -5.75 -1.46
C ILE A 129 -1.69 -4.88 -1.53
N GLY A 130 -1.64 -3.70 -0.96
CA GLY A 130 -2.75 -2.76 -1.03
C GLY A 130 -2.33 -1.31 -0.82
N ILE A 131 -3.20 -0.40 -1.24
CA ILE A 131 -2.99 1.05 -1.18
C ILE A 131 -4.02 1.61 -0.19
N PRO A 132 -3.60 2.31 0.88
CA PRO A 132 -4.54 2.86 1.83
C PRO A 132 -5.37 3.95 1.15
N ILE A 133 -6.69 3.89 1.32
CA ILE A 133 -7.66 4.84 0.75
C ILE A 133 -7.48 6.22 1.38
N THR A 134 -7.11 6.24 2.66
CA THR A 134 -6.88 7.47 3.42
C THR A 134 -5.38 7.68 3.64
N ARG A 135 -4.91 8.90 3.40
CA ARG A 135 -3.54 9.31 3.72
C ARG A 135 -3.29 9.26 5.23
N GLU A 136 -4.28 9.69 6.00
CA GLU A 136 -4.25 9.65 7.46
C GLU A 136 -4.94 8.39 8.01
N ARG A 137 -4.62 8.05 9.26
CA ARG A 137 -5.30 6.97 10.00
C ARG A 137 -6.70 7.43 10.38
N LEU A 138 -7.68 6.54 10.34
CA LEU A 138 -9.06 6.86 10.73
C LEU A 138 -9.22 7.18 12.22
N SER A 139 -8.24 6.80 13.04
CA SER A 139 -8.12 7.19 14.45
C SER A 139 -7.80 8.67 14.63
N LYS A 140 -7.18 9.34 13.65
CA LYS A 140 -6.99 10.80 13.66
C LYS A 140 -8.29 11.50 13.35
N ARG A 141 -9.13 11.63 14.36
CA ARG A 141 -10.43 12.30 14.26
C ARG A 141 -10.28 13.77 14.65
N HIS A 142 -10.89 14.66 13.89
CA HIS A 142 -10.77 16.12 14.10
C HIS A 142 -11.16 16.55 15.52
N TYR A 143 -12.16 15.89 16.12
CA TYR A 143 -12.58 16.19 17.50
C TYR A 143 -11.57 15.76 18.58
N LEU A 144 -10.58 14.92 18.27
CA LEU A 144 -9.50 14.59 19.21
C LEU A 144 -8.38 15.63 19.17
N LEU A 145 -8.22 16.35 18.06
CA LEU A 145 -7.16 17.37 17.91
C LEU A 145 -7.44 18.59 18.81
N ASN A 146 -8.71 18.95 18.98
CA ASN A 146 -9.13 20.08 19.83
C ASN A 146 -9.15 19.75 21.34
N ASN A 147 -8.89 18.51 21.73
CA ASN A 147 -8.84 18.08 23.13
C ASN A 147 -7.40 17.88 23.63
N SER A 148 -6.40 18.43 22.94
CA SER A 148 -5.05 18.52 23.49
C SER A 148 -5.01 19.63 24.54
N LEU A 149 -4.97 19.21 25.81
CA LEU A 149 -4.61 20.06 26.96
C LEU A 149 -3.14 20.48 26.87
#